data_AF-B4LIA0-F1
#
_entry.id   AF-B4LIA0-F1
#
_cell.length_a   1.000
_cell.length_b   1.000
_cell.length_c   1.000
_cell.angle_alpha   90.00
_cell.angle_beta   90.00
_cell.angle_gamma   90.00
#
_symmetry.space_group_name_H-M   'P 1'
#
loop_
_entity.id
_entity.type
_entity.pdbx_description
1 polymer ?
#
loop_
_entity_poly.entity_id
_entity_poly.type
_entity_poly.pdbx_seq_one_letter_code
_entity_poly.pdbx_strand_id
1 'polypeptide(L)'
;MALSNGEEEFLSIQEKIIEEELVSETVQKTDELDPYKIILKNTNELQKQLSELCAKVEDLQFQNQPVLIQNQEQLQSLQNYCREMDEHVASIKTIQDLQSQEFNQKLLEKDQMRLQLLADLKRQEESHIQEMDQLKLKLKTELEEKDRQCLELEQEIERCKTHNDISVSCSICLDPWNSSSDHRLVSLQCGHLFGDKCIRSCLKQLNECPQCRAPSRTDYIRYLYGRPL
;
A
#
# COMPACT_ATOMS: atom_id res chain seq x y z
N MET A 1 15.79 57.44 26.89
CA MET A 1 17.01 58.25 26.66
C MET A 1 16.73 59.16 25.47
N ALA A 2 17.21 60.42 25.54
CA ALA A 2 16.94 61.58 24.67
C ALA A 2 15.67 62.37 25.05
N LEU A 3 15.75 63.29 26.04
CA LEU A 3 16.07 64.75 25.92
C LEU A 3 14.87 65.53 25.31
N SER A 4 13.93 66.13 26.07
CA SER A 4 13.97 67.34 26.93
C SER A 4 14.41 68.63 26.22
N ASN A 5 13.52 69.65 26.31
CA ASN A 5 13.72 71.10 26.15
C ASN A 5 12.99 71.72 24.93
N GLY A 6 11.77 72.20 25.17
CA GLY A 6 11.04 73.06 24.24
C GLY A 6 10.03 74.01 24.90
N GLU A 7 10.08 74.17 26.23
CA GLU A 7 9.06 74.92 27.00
C GLU A 7 9.59 76.19 27.70
N GLU A 8 10.79 76.68 27.39
CA GLU A 8 11.34 77.89 28.02
C GLU A 8 11.83 78.91 26.99
N GLU A 9 10.93 79.52 26.20
CA GLU A 9 11.31 80.70 25.41
C GLU A 9 10.12 81.64 25.06
N PHE A 10 9.17 81.86 25.98
CA PHE A 10 8.06 82.80 25.75
C PHE A 10 7.73 83.75 26.92
N LEU A 11 8.69 83.98 27.81
CA LEU A 11 8.54 84.88 28.98
C LEU A 11 9.55 86.05 29.03
N SER A 12 10.03 86.56 27.88
CA SER A 12 11.00 87.68 27.87
C SER A 12 10.62 88.87 26.97
N ILE A 13 9.32 89.14 26.78
CA ILE A 13 8.89 90.38 26.13
C ILE A 13 7.86 91.11 27.00
N GLN A 14 8.26 91.41 28.23
CA GLN A 14 7.73 92.51 29.02
C GLN A 14 8.90 93.10 29.80
N GLU A 15 9.26 94.35 29.49
CA GLU A 15 10.07 95.33 30.24
C GLU A 15 11.11 96.01 29.36
N LYS A 16 10.69 97.10 28.69
CA LYS A 16 11.49 98.31 28.39
C LYS A 16 10.72 99.22 27.43
N ILE A 17 9.79 100.02 27.96
CA ILE A 17 9.52 101.35 27.39
C ILE A 17 9.46 102.31 28.58
N ILE A 18 10.52 103.09 28.66
CA ILE A 18 10.86 104.06 29.69
C ILE A 18 10.11 105.37 29.43
N GLU A 19 9.73 105.99 30.53
CA GLU A 19 9.27 107.36 30.75
C GLU A 19 9.91 108.41 29.83
N GLU A 20 9.09 109.27 29.22
CA GLU A 20 9.45 110.69 29.05
C GLU A 20 8.16 111.52 28.91
N GLU A 21 7.81 112.17 30.01
CA GLU A 21 6.80 113.21 30.13
C GLU A 21 7.51 114.55 29.91
N LEU A 22 7.03 115.43 29.01
CA LEU A 22 7.34 116.87 29.07
C LEU A 22 6.43 117.74 28.17
N VAL A 23 5.84 118.71 28.86
CA VAL A 23 5.28 120.00 28.42
C VAL A 23 3.81 120.03 27.95
N SER A 24 2.98 120.49 28.89
CA SER A 24 1.71 121.15 28.69
C SER A 24 1.84 122.45 27.88
N GLU A 25 1.00 122.66 26.87
CA GLU A 25 0.31 123.95 26.68
C GLU A 25 -0.84 123.82 25.67
N THR A 26 -1.93 124.51 26.00
CA THR A 26 -3.24 124.54 25.36
C THR A 26 -3.23 125.08 23.93
N VAL A 27 -4.09 124.55 23.02
CA VAL A 27 -5.11 125.30 22.23
C VAL A 27 -5.89 124.36 21.27
N GLN A 28 -7.17 124.70 21.14
CA GLN A 28 -8.34 124.10 20.48
C GLN A 28 -8.22 123.42 19.09
N LYS A 29 -8.93 122.27 19.00
CA LYS A 29 -9.75 121.68 17.90
C LYS A 29 -9.35 121.92 16.43
N THR A 30 -8.98 120.84 15.74
CA THR A 30 -9.54 120.48 14.42
C THR A 30 -9.68 118.95 14.29
N ASP A 31 -10.77 118.52 13.66
CA ASP A 31 -11.15 117.12 13.42
C ASP A 31 -10.26 116.48 12.35
N GLU A 32 -9.25 115.71 12.74
CA GLU A 32 -8.65 114.66 11.91
C GLU A 32 -8.41 113.42 12.79
N LEU A 33 -9.04 112.31 12.41
CA LEU A 33 -8.95 111.04 13.12
C LEU A 33 -7.52 110.47 13.00
N ASP A 34 -6.75 110.62 14.07
CA ASP A 34 -5.40 110.08 14.26
C ASP A 34 -5.29 108.58 13.86
N PRO A 35 -4.50 108.24 12.81
CA PRO A 35 -4.31 106.86 12.33
C PRO A 35 -3.84 105.91 13.44
N TYR A 36 -3.08 106.42 14.42
CA TYR A 36 -2.57 105.65 15.54
C TYR A 36 -3.68 105.20 16.49
N LYS A 37 -4.69 106.04 16.72
CA LYS A 37 -5.89 105.69 17.51
C LYS A 37 -6.77 104.65 16.82
N ILE A 38 -6.90 104.70 15.49
CA ILE A 38 -7.66 103.70 14.73
C ILE A 38 -6.97 102.34 14.78
N ILE A 39 -5.65 102.32 14.56
CA ILE A 39 -4.84 101.09 14.66
C ILE A 39 -4.94 100.52 16.07
N LEU A 40 -4.73 101.33 17.12
CA LEU A 40 -4.82 100.87 18.51
C LEU A 40 -6.20 100.31 18.86
N LYS A 41 -7.28 100.96 18.39
CA LYS A 41 -8.64 100.49 18.58
C LYS A 41 -8.90 99.16 17.87
N ASN A 42 -8.40 99.00 16.64
CA ASN A 42 -8.51 97.76 15.88
C ASN A 42 -7.66 96.62 16.47
N THR A 43 -6.45 96.92 16.97
CA THR A 43 -5.59 95.95 17.66
C THR A 43 -6.24 95.47 18.95
N ASN A 44 -6.82 96.37 19.75
CA ASN A 44 -7.54 96.01 20.97
C ASN A 44 -8.80 95.18 20.67
N GLU A 45 -9.55 95.52 19.61
CA GLU A 45 -10.72 94.74 19.19
C GLU A 45 -10.32 93.33 18.70
N LEU A 46 -9.24 93.23 17.90
CA LEU A 46 -8.68 91.93 17.48
C LEU A 46 -8.17 91.12 18.67
N GLN A 47 -7.51 91.74 19.64
CA GLN A 47 -7.03 91.06 20.84
C GLN A 47 -8.17 90.54 21.71
N LYS A 48 -9.27 91.29 21.80
CA LYS A 48 -10.51 90.85 22.46
C LYS A 48 -11.17 89.68 21.71
N GLN A 49 -11.26 89.76 20.38
CA GLN A 49 -11.78 88.66 19.56
C GLN A 49 -10.91 87.40 19.70
N LEU A 50 -9.59 87.56 19.73
CA LEU A 50 -8.64 86.46 19.94
C LEU A 50 -8.84 85.82 21.32
N SER A 51 -9.02 86.62 22.38
CA SER A 51 -9.27 86.06 23.73
C SER A 51 -10.61 85.34 23.82
N GLU A 52 -11.66 85.86 23.19
CA GLU A 52 -12.97 85.20 23.11
C GLU A 52 -12.90 83.88 22.31
N LEU A 53 -12.11 83.83 21.25
CA LEU A 53 -11.85 82.63 20.47
C LEU A 53 -11.05 81.59 21.27
N CYS A 54 -9.99 82.01 21.97
CA CYS A 54 -9.22 81.13 22.84
C CYS A 54 -10.11 80.52 23.93
N ALA A 55 -10.93 81.32 24.61
CA ALA A 55 -11.87 80.84 25.62
C ALA A 55 -12.89 79.84 25.05
N LYS A 56 -13.39 80.07 23.83
CA LYS A 56 -14.28 79.10 23.15
C LYS A 56 -13.58 77.80 22.77
N VAL A 57 -12.31 77.88 22.34
CA VAL A 57 -11.51 76.68 22.02
C VAL A 57 -11.26 75.86 23.27
N GLU A 58 -10.91 76.51 24.39
CA GLU A 58 -10.72 75.85 25.68
C GLU A 58 -12.02 75.19 26.19
N ASP A 59 -13.16 75.88 26.09
CA ASP A 59 -14.46 75.33 26.49
C ASP A 59 -14.86 74.13 25.60
N LEU A 60 -14.65 74.22 24.29
CA LEU A 60 -14.85 73.10 23.37
C LEU A 60 -13.91 71.93 23.65
N GLN A 61 -12.65 72.19 24.01
CA GLN A 61 -11.71 71.14 24.41
C GLN A 61 -12.17 70.45 25.68
N PHE A 62 -12.60 71.21 26.69
CA PHE A 62 -13.12 70.68 27.94
C PHE A 62 -14.39 69.83 27.73
N GLN A 63 -15.30 70.28 26.86
CA GLN A 63 -16.52 69.54 26.53
C GLN A 63 -16.24 68.25 25.73
N ASN A 64 -15.23 68.23 24.85
CA ASN A 64 -14.90 67.05 24.04
C ASN A 64 -13.95 66.05 24.72
N GLN A 65 -13.17 66.48 25.70
CA GLN A 65 -12.22 65.65 26.45
C GLN A 65 -12.83 64.35 27.05
N PRO A 66 -14.01 64.36 27.70
CA PRO A 66 -14.61 63.12 28.23
C PRO A 66 -15.00 62.13 27.13
N VAL A 67 -15.48 62.62 25.98
CA VAL A 67 -15.82 61.75 24.83
C VAL A 67 -14.57 61.12 24.24
N LEU A 68 -13.45 61.86 24.15
CA LEU A 68 -12.16 61.33 23.71
C LEU A 68 -11.65 60.22 24.63
N ILE A 69 -11.70 60.43 25.95
CA ILE A 69 -11.29 59.43 26.94
C ILE A 69 -12.16 58.17 26.83
N GLN A 70 -13.49 58.34 26.77
CA GLN A 70 -14.44 57.24 26.64
C GLN A 70 -14.20 56.43 25.35
N ASN A 71 -13.97 57.09 24.22
CA ASN A 71 -13.64 56.42 22.96
C ASN A 71 -12.31 55.66 23.04
N GLN A 72 -11.31 56.21 23.75
CA GLN A 72 -10.00 55.58 23.93
C GLN A 72 -10.08 54.32 24.82
N GLU A 73 -10.88 54.37 25.89
CA GLU A 73 -11.17 53.22 26.75
C GLU A 73 -11.94 52.12 26.00
N GLN A 74 -12.92 52.50 25.18
CA GLN A 74 -13.65 51.58 24.31
C GLN A 74 -12.72 50.92 23.29
N LEU A 75 -11.82 51.69 22.66
CA LEU A 75 -10.85 51.17 21.71
C LEU A 75 -9.89 50.17 22.37
N GLN A 76 -9.41 50.46 23.58
CA GLN A 76 -8.57 49.54 24.34
C GLN A 76 -9.32 48.25 24.69
N SER A 77 -10.58 48.35 25.12
CA SER A 77 -11.43 47.20 25.41
C SER A 77 -11.63 46.32 24.17
N LEU A 78 -11.87 46.94 23.02
CA LEU A 78 -12.02 46.25 21.74
C LEU A 78 -10.71 45.57 21.30
N GLN A 79 -9.57 46.24 21.47
CA GLN A 79 -8.25 45.69 21.16
C GLN A 79 -7.91 44.47 22.03
N ASN A 80 -8.24 44.51 23.33
CA ASN A 80 -8.06 43.38 24.23
C ASN A 80 -8.94 42.20 23.79
N TYR A 81 -10.21 42.47 23.45
CA TYR A 81 -11.12 41.43 22.94
C TYR A 81 -10.60 40.80 21.63
N CYS A 82 -10.11 41.60 20.69
CA CYS A 82 -9.51 41.07 19.45
C CYS A 82 -8.29 40.18 19.75
N ARG A 83 -7.43 40.58 20.70
CA ARG A 83 -6.27 39.77 21.11
C ARG A 83 -6.67 38.43 21.71
N GLU A 84 -7.64 38.42 22.62
CA GLU A 84 -8.16 37.18 23.21
C GLU A 84 -8.75 36.27 22.14
N MET A 85 -9.47 36.83 21.17
CA MET A 85 -10.01 36.06 20.06
C MET A 85 -8.91 35.49 19.16
N ASP A 86 -7.85 36.25 18.86
CA ASP A 86 -6.69 35.77 18.11
C ASP A 86 -5.97 34.62 18.83
N GLU A 87 -5.83 34.69 20.16
CA GLU A 87 -5.29 33.61 20.99
C GLU A 87 -6.15 32.35 20.94
N HIS A 88 -7.48 32.51 21.03
CA HIS A 88 -8.41 31.40 20.87
C HIS A 88 -8.32 30.76 19.48
N VAL A 89 -8.26 31.57 18.42
CA VAL A 89 -8.11 31.09 17.04
C VAL A 89 -6.78 30.35 16.87
N ALA A 90 -5.68 30.87 17.42
CA ALA A 90 -4.38 30.20 17.37
C ALA A 90 -4.39 28.85 18.10
N SER A 91 -5.05 28.78 19.26
CA SER A 91 -5.23 27.54 20.03
C SER A 91 -6.05 26.51 19.25
N ILE A 92 -7.21 26.91 18.70
CA ILE A 92 -8.06 26.03 17.89
C ILE A 92 -7.29 25.52 16.67
N LYS A 93 -6.56 26.40 15.98
CA LYS A 93 -5.74 26.03 14.83
C LYS A 93 -4.68 24.99 15.19
N THR A 94 -4.00 25.18 16.32
CA THR A 94 -3.00 24.23 16.82
C THR A 94 -3.64 22.86 17.09
N ILE A 95 -4.82 22.82 17.71
CA ILE A 95 -5.55 21.57 17.96
C ILE A 95 -5.95 20.91 16.63
N GLN A 96 -6.46 21.68 15.67
CA GLN A 96 -6.84 21.18 14.35
C GLN A 96 -5.64 20.59 13.60
N ASP A 97 -4.49 21.26 13.65
CA ASP A 97 -3.26 20.82 13.00
C ASP A 97 -2.76 19.51 13.62
N LEU A 98 -2.74 19.41 14.95
CA LEU A 98 -2.37 18.19 15.68
C LEU A 98 -3.29 17.01 15.33
N GLN A 99 -4.61 17.24 15.32
CA GLN A 99 -5.59 16.21 14.95
C GLN A 99 -5.40 15.75 13.50
N SER A 100 -5.17 16.69 12.59
CA SER A 100 -4.93 16.40 11.17
C SER A 100 -3.65 15.59 11.00
N GLN A 101 -2.58 15.95 11.71
CA GLN A 101 -1.31 15.22 11.70
C GLN A 101 -1.48 13.80 12.24
N GLU A 102 -2.15 13.64 13.38
CA GLU A 102 -2.39 12.33 13.99
C GLU A 102 -3.23 11.42 13.08
N PHE A 103 -4.28 11.98 12.46
CA PHE A 103 -5.10 11.25 11.50
C PHE A 103 -4.29 10.78 10.29
N ASN A 104 -3.50 11.68 9.69
CA ASN A 104 -2.67 11.35 8.54
C ASN A 104 -1.60 10.31 8.87
N GLN A 105 -1.00 10.39 10.07
CA GLN A 105 -0.04 9.39 10.53
C GLN A 105 -0.69 8.01 10.66
N LYS A 106 -1.85 7.93 11.33
CA LYS A 106 -2.61 6.66 11.46
C LYS A 106 -3.01 6.09 10.11
N LEU A 107 -3.39 6.95 9.16
CA LEU A 107 -3.72 6.53 7.81
C LEU A 107 -2.49 5.92 7.11
N LEU A 108 -1.34 6.58 7.22
CA LEU A 108 -0.08 6.10 6.65
C LEU A 108 0.35 4.75 7.25
N GLU A 109 0.29 4.62 8.58
CA GLU A 109 0.60 3.36 9.28
C GLU A 109 -0.33 2.23 8.82
N LYS A 110 -1.64 2.51 8.70
CA LYS A 110 -2.61 1.53 8.20
C LYS A 110 -2.32 1.12 6.75
N ASP A 111 -1.98 2.07 5.89
CA ASP A 111 -1.65 1.80 4.50
C ASP A 111 -0.35 0.99 4.36
N GLN A 112 0.66 1.28 5.19
CA GLN A 112 1.88 0.48 5.28
C GLN A 112 1.59 -0.95 5.72
N MET A 113 0.80 -1.14 6.78
CA MET A 113 0.40 -2.48 7.25
C MET A 113 -0.36 -3.25 6.16
N ARG A 114 -1.26 -2.57 5.43
CA ARG A 114 -2.00 -3.18 4.32
C ARG A 114 -1.06 -3.62 3.21
N LEU A 115 -0.12 -2.77 2.79
CA LEU A 115 0.83 -3.09 1.73
C LEU A 115 1.75 -4.24 2.15
N GLN A 116 2.19 -4.26 3.40
CA GLN A 116 2.99 -5.35 3.96
C GLN A 116 2.22 -6.68 3.90
N LEU A 117 0.96 -6.68 4.36
CA LEU A 117 0.11 -7.87 4.31
C LEU A 117 -0.08 -8.38 2.87
N LEU A 118 -0.32 -7.49 1.91
CA LEU A 118 -0.45 -7.86 0.51
C LEU A 118 0.85 -8.46 -0.06
N ALA A 119 2.00 -7.90 0.30
CA ALA A 119 3.29 -8.42 -0.13
C ALA A 119 3.56 -9.82 0.44
N ASP A 120 3.22 -10.05 1.72
CA ASP A 120 3.39 -11.35 2.36
C ASP A 120 2.43 -12.40 1.79
N LEU A 121 1.17 -12.04 1.52
CA LEU A 121 0.22 -12.93 0.84
C LEU A 121 0.70 -13.32 -0.56
N LYS A 122 1.20 -12.34 -1.33
CA LYS A 122 1.75 -12.60 -2.67
C LYS A 122 2.96 -13.53 -2.62
N ARG A 123 3.87 -13.32 -1.67
CA ARG A 123 5.04 -14.21 -1.47
C ARG A 123 4.59 -15.63 -1.13
N GLN A 124 3.56 -15.75 -0.28
CA GLN A 124 3.02 -17.06 0.08
C GLN A 124 2.38 -17.76 -1.12
N GLU A 125 1.60 -17.04 -1.94
CA GLU A 125 1.03 -17.56 -3.19
C GLU A 125 2.12 -18.04 -4.15
N GLU A 126 3.18 -17.24 -4.34
CA GLU A 126 4.33 -17.60 -5.17
C GLU A 126 5.04 -18.87 -4.67
N SER A 127 5.24 -19.01 -3.36
CA SER A 127 5.81 -20.21 -2.75
C SER A 127 4.94 -21.45 -3.01
N HIS A 128 3.63 -21.33 -2.81
CA HIS A 128 2.69 -22.43 -3.03
C HIS A 128 2.63 -22.86 -4.50
N ILE A 129 2.66 -21.90 -5.43
CA ILE A 129 2.72 -22.20 -6.87
C ILE A 129 3.99 -22.97 -7.20
N GLN A 130 5.15 -22.53 -6.69
CA GLN A 130 6.41 -23.24 -6.91
C GLN A 130 6.39 -24.66 -6.33
N GLU A 131 5.86 -24.85 -5.13
CA GLU A 131 5.72 -26.18 -4.52
C GLU A 131 4.80 -27.08 -5.35
N MET A 132 3.66 -26.55 -5.82
CA MET A 132 2.73 -27.29 -6.68
C MET A 132 3.39 -27.68 -8.01
N ASP A 133 4.13 -26.77 -8.65
CA ASP A 133 4.84 -27.05 -9.90
C ASP A 133 5.93 -28.10 -9.71
N GLN A 134 6.66 -28.06 -8.58
CA GLN A 134 7.64 -29.09 -8.23
C GLN A 134 6.97 -30.46 -8.04
N LEU A 135 5.85 -30.53 -7.32
CA LEU A 135 5.10 -31.77 -7.12
C LEU A 135 4.56 -32.31 -8.44
N LYS A 136 4.02 -31.44 -9.29
CA LYS A 136 3.53 -31.80 -10.62
C LYS A 136 4.65 -32.37 -11.49
N LEU A 137 5.83 -31.76 -11.47
CA LEU A 137 6.99 -32.24 -12.21
C LEU A 137 7.44 -33.61 -11.69
N LYS A 138 7.55 -33.79 -10.37
CA LYS A 138 7.91 -35.08 -9.75
C LYS A 138 6.93 -36.18 -10.16
N LEU A 139 5.63 -35.93 -10.02
CA LEU A 139 4.59 -36.89 -10.40
C LEU A 139 4.65 -37.23 -11.88
N LYS A 140 4.89 -36.24 -12.75
CA LYS A 140 5.04 -36.47 -14.19
C LYS A 140 6.24 -37.38 -14.48
N THR A 141 7.39 -37.12 -13.85
CA THR A 141 8.58 -37.97 -14.04
C THR A 141 8.39 -39.38 -13.51
N GLU A 142 7.70 -39.54 -12.38
CA GLU A 142 7.38 -40.86 -11.83
C GLU A 142 6.42 -41.63 -12.74
N LEU A 143 5.43 -40.95 -13.33
CA LEU A 143 4.50 -41.57 -14.27
C LEU A 143 5.23 -42.02 -15.54
N GLU A 144 6.07 -41.15 -16.12
CA GLU A 144 6.88 -41.49 -17.31
C GLU A 144 7.81 -42.69 -17.05
N GLU A 145 8.40 -42.77 -15.85
CA GLU A 145 9.23 -43.90 -15.44
C GLU A 145 8.40 -45.18 -15.27
N LYS A 146 7.21 -45.08 -14.69
CA LYS A 146 6.30 -46.22 -14.54
C LYS A 146 5.79 -46.72 -15.89
N ASP A 147 5.45 -45.83 -16.81
CA ASP A 147 5.05 -46.19 -18.16
C ASP A 147 6.17 -46.93 -18.91
N ARG A 148 7.43 -46.47 -18.76
CA ARG A 148 8.61 -47.15 -19.29
C ARG A 148 8.74 -48.58 -18.74
N GLN A 149 8.62 -48.73 -17.41
CA GLN A 149 8.68 -50.03 -16.74
C GLN A 149 7.57 -50.97 -17.19
N CYS A 150 6.35 -50.46 -17.37
CA CYS A 150 5.22 -51.25 -17.90
C CYS A 150 5.53 -51.75 -19.32
N LEU A 151 6.03 -50.89 -20.20
CA LEU A 151 6.38 -51.26 -21.56
C LEU A 151 7.48 -52.35 -21.61
N GLU A 152 8.49 -52.25 -20.74
CA GLU A 152 9.53 -53.28 -20.63
C GLU A 152 8.98 -54.62 -20.16
N LEU A 153 8.09 -54.62 -19.15
CA LEU A 153 7.43 -55.83 -18.68
C LEU A 153 6.52 -56.45 -19.74
N GLU A 154 5.76 -55.64 -20.48
CA GLU A 154 4.93 -56.11 -21.59
C GLU A 154 5.78 -56.80 -22.67
N GLN A 155 6.91 -56.20 -23.04
CA GLN A 155 7.85 -56.82 -23.98
C GLN A 155 8.41 -58.14 -23.46
N GLU A 156 8.75 -58.22 -22.16
CA GLU A 156 9.28 -59.44 -21.57
C GLU A 156 8.21 -60.56 -21.50
N ILE A 157 6.96 -60.20 -21.17
CA ILE A 157 5.82 -61.13 -21.23
C ILE A 157 5.64 -61.65 -22.64
N GLU A 158 5.72 -60.79 -23.65
CA GLU A 158 5.56 -61.19 -25.06
C GLU A 158 6.69 -62.10 -25.53
N ARG A 159 7.94 -61.82 -25.14
CA ARG A 159 9.08 -62.74 -25.35
C ARG A 159 8.84 -64.10 -24.69
N CYS A 160 8.31 -64.12 -23.47
CA CYS A 160 7.99 -65.36 -22.77
C CYS A 160 6.84 -66.14 -23.45
N LYS A 161 5.81 -65.46 -23.97
CA LYS A 161 4.71 -66.09 -24.71
C LYS A 161 5.18 -66.77 -26.00
N THR A 162 5.98 -66.08 -26.81
CA THR A 162 6.52 -66.65 -28.05
C THR A 162 7.38 -67.90 -27.79
N HIS A 163 8.13 -67.93 -26.69
CA HIS A 163 8.86 -69.14 -26.28
C HIS A 163 7.91 -70.25 -25.77
N ASN A 164 6.82 -69.89 -25.11
CA ASN A 164 5.86 -70.85 -24.59
C ASN A 164 5.03 -71.50 -25.70
N ASP A 165 4.70 -70.82 -26.80
CA ASP A 165 3.94 -71.39 -27.93
C ASP A 165 4.67 -72.56 -28.60
N ILE A 166 6.01 -72.50 -28.70
CA ILE A 166 6.85 -73.63 -29.14
C ILE A 166 6.70 -74.82 -28.17
N SER A 167 6.44 -74.56 -26.88
CA SER A 167 6.23 -75.58 -25.85
C SER A 167 4.78 -76.08 -25.71
N VAL A 168 3.83 -75.60 -26.51
CA VAL A 168 2.39 -76.00 -26.46
C VAL A 168 2.00 -76.87 -27.67
N SER A 169 2.94 -77.17 -28.56
CA SER A 169 2.72 -77.98 -29.76
C SER A 169 3.35 -79.36 -29.68
N CYS A 170 2.80 -80.33 -30.41
CA CYS A 170 3.36 -81.67 -30.49
C CYS A 170 4.57 -81.69 -31.40
N SER A 171 5.73 -82.15 -30.92
CA SER A 171 6.95 -82.22 -31.73
C SER A 171 6.93 -83.22 -32.91
N ILE A 172 5.85 -83.99 -33.07
CA ILE A 172 5.68 -84.94 -34.18
C ILE A 172 4.92 -84.30 -35.35
N CYS A 173 3.80 -83.60 -35.09
CA CYS A 173 2.98 -82.99 -36.14
C CYS A 173 2.98 -81.45 -36.14
N LEU A 174 3.57 -80.84 -35.11
CA LEU A 174 3.67 -79.40 -34.85
C LEU A 174 2.33 -78.70 -34.58
N ASP A 175 1.24 -79.45 -34.41
CA ASP A 175 -0.06 -78.91 -34.03
C ASP A 175 -0.16 -78.64 -32.51
N PRO A 176 -0.95 -77.64 -32.07
CA PRO A 176 -1.23 -77.40 -30.65
C PRO A 176 -1.93 -78.60 -29.99
N TRP A 177 -1.61 -78.86 -28.72
CA TRP A 177 -2.32 -79.89 -27.95
C TRP A 177 -3.75 -79.44 -27.68
N ASN A 178 -4.73 -80.29 -27.99
CA ASN A 178 -6.14 -79.95 -27.80
C ASN A 178 -6.80 -80.93 -26.83
N SER A 179 -7.38 -80.41 -25.74
CA SER A 179 -8.06 -81.17 -24.69
C SER A 179 -9.29 -81.95 -25.19
N SER A 180 -9.86 -81.58 -26.34
CA SER A 180 -11.11 -82.15 -26.85
C SER A 180 -10.95 -83.16 -27.97
N SER A 181 -9.75 -83.30 -28.55
CA SER A 181 -9.50 -84.19 -29.71
C SER A 181 -8.66 -85.42 -29.33
N ASP A 182 -8.43 -86.35 -30.27
CA ASP A 182 -7.48 -87.47 -30.11
C ASP A 182 -6.01 -87.01 -29.98
N HIS A 183 -5.77 -85.70 -30.06
CA HIS A 183 -4.47 -85.05 -29.95
C HIS A 183 -4.26 -84.40 -28.57
N ARG A 184 -4.59 -85.15 -27.50
CA ARG A 184 -4.41 -84.70 -26.11
C ARG A 184 -2.95 -84.76 -25.70
N LEU A 185 -2.55 -83.87 -24.79
CA LEU A 185 -1.20 -83.85 -24.23
C LEU A 185 -0.93 -85.12 -23.40
N VAL A 186 0.13 -85.84 -23.78
CA VAL A 186 0.65 -86.99 -23.05
C VAL A 186 2.15 -86.90 -22.86
N SER A 187 2.64 -87.52 -21.80
CA SER A 187 4.07 -87.71 -21.53
C SER A 187 4.43 -89.19 -21.67
N LEU A 188 5.65 -89.46 -22.15
CA LEU A 188 6.26 -90.77 -22.00
C LEU A 188 7.00 -90.84 -20.65
N GLN A 189 7.38 -92.04 -20.21
CA GLN A 189 8.17 -92.23 -18.99
C GLN A 189 9.48 -91.43 -18.96
N CYS A 190 10.06 -91.12 -20.12
CA CYS A 190 11.26 -90.28 -20.24
C CYS A 190 11.00 -88.77 -20.06
N GLY A 191 9.75 -88.35 -19.87
CA GLY A 191 9.36 -86.94 -19.63
C GLY A 191 9.03 -86.12 -20.89
N HIS A 192 9.30 -86.64 -22.09
CA HIS A 192 8.98 -85.95 -23.34
C HIS A 192 7.48 -85.95 -23.64
N LEU A 193 7.01 -84.84 -24.22
CA LEU A 193 5.60 -84.53 -24.41
C LEU A 193 5.18 -84.61 -25.89
N PHE A 194 4.02 -85.20 -26.14
CA PHE A 194 3.47 -85.38 -27.48
C PHE A 194 1.93 -85.35 -27.45
N GLY A 195 1.30 -85.27 -28.62
CA GLY A 195 -0.13 -85.57 -28.76
C GLY A 195 -0.39 -87.07 -28.81
N ASP A 196 -1.42 -87.54 -28.10
CA ASP A 196 -1.72 -88.96 -27.89
C ASP A 196 -1.77 -89.78 -29.19
N LYS A 197 -2.56 -89.34 -30.17
CA LYS A 197 -2.65 -89.99 -31.49
C LYS A 197 -1.30 -90.07 -32.21
N CYS A 198 -0.49 -89.02 -32.11
CA CYS A 198 0.80 -88.95 -32.80
C CYS A 198 1.80 -89.92 -32.19
N ILE A 199 1.96 -89.90 -30.86
CA ILE A 199 2.91 -90.80 -30.22
C ILE A 199 2.48 -92.26 -30.28
N ARG A 200 1.18 -92.57 -30.20
CA ARG A 200 0.67 -93.93 -30.41
C ARG A 200 0.96 -94.45 -31.82
N SER A 201 0.91 -93.57 -32.83
CA SER A 201 1.23 -93.95 -34.21
C SER A 201 2.72 -94.21 -34.38
N CYS A 202 3.59 -93.39 -33.77
CA CYS A 202 5.03 -93.62 -33.76
C CYS A 202 5.40 -94.92 -33.02
N LEU A 203 4.83 -95.17 -31.83
CA LEU A 203 5.16 -96.35 -31.03
C LEU A 203 4.71 -97.67 -31.66
N LYS A 204 3.71 -97.64 -32.54
CA LYS A 204 3.35 -98.81 -33.36
C LYS A 204 4.44 -99.18 -34.37
N GLN A 205 5.25 -98.22 -34.81
CA GLN A 205 6.32 -98.42 -35.78
C GLN A 205 7.68 -98.62 -35.09
N LEU A 206 7.95 -97.85 -34.03
CA LEU A 206 9.23 -97.79 -33.33
C LEU A 206 8.99 -97.77 -31.81
N ASN A 207 9.45 -98.78 -31.08
CA ASN A 207 9.28 -98.88 -29.61
C ASN A 207 10.26 -97.97 -28.83
N GLU A 208 10.45 -96.74 -29.29
CA GLU A 208 11.39 -95.76 -28.75
C GLU A 208 10.78 -94.36 -28.78
N CYS A 209 11.22 -93.48 -27.86
CA CYS A 209 10.81 -92.08 -27.85
C CYS A 209 11.36 -91.34 -29.09
N PRO A 210 10.52 -90.61 -29.86
CA PRO A 210 10.98 -89.84 -31.03
C PRO A 210 12.04 -88.76 -30.71
N GLN A 211 12.08 -88.28 -29.46
CA GLN A 211 12.96 -87.18 -29.06
C GLN A 211 14.29 -87.64 -28.46
N CYS A 212 14.28 -88.66 -27.59
CA CYS A 212 15.51 -89.13 -26.91
C CYS A 212 15.87 -90.60 -27.15
N ARG A 213 15.07 -91.33 -27.94
CA ARG A 213 15.24 -92.76 -28.25
C ARG A 213 15.22 -93.70 -27.05
N ALA A 214 14.81 -93.22 -25.87
CA ALA A 214 14.59 -94.09 -24.72
C ALA A 214 13.51 -95.15 -25.07
N PRO A 215 13.67 -96.42 -24.65
CA PRO A 215 12.69 -97.46 -24.90
C PRO A 215 11.31 -97.04 -24.40
N SER A 216 10.31 -97.13 -25.27
CA SER A 216 8.96 -96.70 -24.94
C SER A 216 7.90 -97.58 -25.58
N ARG A 217 6.79 -97.75 -24.87
CA ARG A 217 5.66 -98.59 -25.28
C ARG A 217 4.37 -97.84 -24.99
N THR A 218 3.30 -98.25 -25.66
CA THR A 218 1.97 -97.63 -25.51
C THR A 218 1.47 -97.57 -24.06
N ASP A 219 1.90 -98.52 -23.21
CA ASP A 219 1.54 -98.58 -21.79
C ASP A 219 2.24 -97.51 -20.94
N TYR A 220 3.30 -96.88 -21.46
CA TYR A 220 4.07 -95.83 -20.76
C TYR A 220 3.57 -94.42 -21.08
N ILE A 221 2.47 -94.30 -21.82
CA ILE A 221 1.80 -93.04 -22.13
C ILE A 221 0.99 -92.60 -20.90
N ARG A 222 1.27 -91.41 -20.38
CA ARG A 222 0.54 -90.80 -19.26
C ARG A 222 -0.07 -89.48 -19.68
N TYR A 223 -1.39 -89.36 -19.54
CA TYR A 223 -2.09 -88.09 -19.79
C TYR A 223 -1.73 -87.05 -18.74
N LEU A 224 -1.51 -85.83 -19.20
CA LEU A 224 -1.33 -84.67 -18.33
C LEU A 224 -2.59 -83.82 -18.37
N TYR A 225 -3.15 -83.52 -17.21
CA TYR A 225 -4.35 -82.71 -17.03
C TYR A 225 -4.01 -81.43 -16.25
N GLY A 226 -4.62 -80.30 -16.60
CA GLY A 226 -4.51 -79.06 -15.82
C GLY A 226 -3.64 -77.95 -16.41
N ARG A 227 -3.22 -78.02 -17.69
CA ARG A 227 -2.72 -76.82 -18.40
C ARG A 227 -3.95 -76.02 -18.85
N PRO A 228 -4.17 -74.78 -18.37
CA PRO A 228 -5.22 -73.93 -18.95
C PRO A 228 -4.83 -73.62 -20.40
N LEU A 229 -5.74 -73.92 -21.33
CA LEU A 229 -5.68 -73.43 -22.72
C LEU A 229 -5.99 -71.94 -22.74
#